data_AF-F9P6W4-F1
#
_entry.id   AF-F9P6W4-F1
#
_cell.length_a   1.000
_cell.length_b   1.000
_cell.length_c   1.000
_cell.angle_alpha   90.00
_cell.angle_beta   90.00
_cell.angle_gamma   90.00
#
_symmetry.space_group_name_H-M   'P 1'
#
loop_
_entity.id
_entity.type
_entity.pdbx_description
1 polymer ?
#
loop_
_entity_poly.entity_id
_entity_poly.type
_entity_poly.pdbx_seq_one_letter_code
_entity_poly.pdbx_strand_id
1 'polypeptide(L)'
;MTFVVQQDRLITISNKENTYVVDMMKNYVEHHEPVTVYKFLFASLELVCNSYYPVIEQMDETKDNINHLLHQTTTKKISLL
;
A
#
# COMPACT_ATOMS: atom_id res chain seq x y z
N MET A 1 -6.14 -8.97 -0.44
CA MET A 1 -7.51 -8.59 -0.05
C MET A 1 -8.43 -8.83 -1.24
N THR A 2 -9.61 -9.40 -1.02
CA THR A 2 -10.60 -9.69 -2.06
C THR A 2 -11.90 -8.98 -1.73
N PHE A 3 -12.53 -8.34 -2.71
CA PHE A 3 -13.80 -7.64 -2.54
C PHE A 3 -14.93 -8.37 -3.29
N VAL A 4 -16.07 -8.54 -2.64
CA VAL A 4 -17.29 -9.11 -3.22
C VAL A 4 -18.44 -8.19 -2.88
N VAL A 5 -19.11 -7.66 -3.91
CA VAL A 5 -20.36 -6.91 -3.75
C VAL A 5 -21.52 -7.88 -3.90
N GLN A 6 -22.38 -7.95 -2.89
CA GLN A 6 -23.60 -8.74 -2.92
C GLN A 6 -24.77 -7.87 -2.46
N GLN A 7 -25.69 -7.57 -3.38
CA GLN A 7 -26.78 -6.63 -3.16
C GLN A 7 -26.22 -5.26 -2.71
N ASP A 8 -26.51 -4.84 -1.48
CA ASP A 8 -26.02 -3.57 -0.89
C ASP A 8 -24.99 -3.82 0.23
N ARG A 9 -24.24 -4.92 0.12
CA ARG A 9 -23.19 -5.30 1.07
C ARG A 9 -21.87 -5.44 0.36
N LEU A 10 -20.83 -4.85 0.95
CA LEU A 10 -19.45 -5.10 0.57
C LEU A 10 -18.85 -6.11 1.55
N ILE A 11 -18.51 -7.30 1.05
CA ILE A 11 -17.82 -8.34 1.80
C ILE A 11 -16.36 -8.31 1.37
N THR A 12 -15.44 -8.25 2.34
CA THR A 12 -14.00 -8.33 2.07
C THR A 12 -13.37 -9.51 2.79
N ILE A 13 -12.48 -10.21 2.10
CA ILE A 13 -11.64 -11.26 2.68
C ILE A 13 -10.20 -10.70 2.73
N SER A 14 -9.70 -10.54 3.96
CA SER A 14 -8.39 -9.99 4.27
C SER A 14 -7.46 -11.05 4.90
N ASN A 15 -6.17 -10.76 4.92
CA ASN A 15 -5.17 -11.53 5.66
C ASN A 15 -4.48 -10.61 6.69
N LYS A 16 -3.61 -11.15 7.54
CA LYS A 16 -2.90 -10.36 8.56
C LYS A 16 -2.13 -9.16 8.00
N GLU A 17 -1.57 -9.28 6.81
CA GLU A 17 -0.73 -8.25 6.18
C GLU A 17 -1.55 -7.04 5.74
N ASN A 18 -2.84 -7.20 5.44
CA ASN A 18 -3.70 -6.10 4.99
C ASN A 18 -4.82 -5.76 5.98
N THR A 19 -4.73 -6.21 7.24
CA THR A 19 -5.68 -5.85 8.31
C THR A 19 -5.81 -4.34 8.49
N TYR A 20 -4.72 -3.58 8.37
CA TYR A 20 -4.73 -2.12 8.57
C TYR A 20 -5.67 -1.40 7.57
N VAL A 21 -5.81 -1.92 6.34
CA VAL A 21 -6.74 -1.38 5.33
C VAL A 21 -8.18 -1.55 5.80
N VAL A 22 -8.50 -2.65 6.49
CA VAL A 22 -9.85 -2.89 7.03
C VAL A 22 -10.19 -1.82 8.06
N ASP A 23 -9.24 -1.40 8.90
CA ASP A 23 -9.47 -0.35 9.88
C ASP A 23 -9.63 1.02 9.21
N MET A 24 -8.90 1.31 8.13
CA MET A 24 -9.13 2.50 7.31
C MET A 24 -10.52 2.49 6.65
N MET A 25 -10.98 1.35 6.16
CA MET A 25 -12.32 1.18 5.59
C MET A 25 -13.42 1.39 6.64
N LYS A 26 -13.24 0.88 7.87
CA LYS A 26 -14.18 1.15 8.98
C LYS A 26 -14.25 2.63 9.29
N ASN A 27 -13.08 3.26 9.45
CA ASN A 27 -12.97 4.69 9.73
C ASN A 27 -13.66 5.54 8.65
N TYR A 28 -13.54 5.14 7.38
CA TYR A 28 -14.23 5.80 6.27
C TYR A 28 -15.76 5.80 6.46
N VAL A 29 -16.36 4.66 6.82
CA VAL A 29 -17.81 4.54 7.04
C VAL A 29 -18.28 5.32 8.27
N GLU A 30 -17.47 5.35 9.32
CA GLU A 30 -17.83 6.06 10.57
C GLU A 30 -17.82 7.59 10.43
N HIS A 31 -16.99 8.14 9.55
CA HIS A 31 -16.75 9.59 9.46
C HIS A 31 -17.28 10.25 8.19
N HIS A 32 -17.86 9.49 7.25
CA HIS A 32 -18.46 10.03 6.03
C HIS A 32 -19.97 9.81 6.03
N GLU A 33 -20.69 10.65 5.29
CA GLU A 33 -22.10 10.41 5.03
C GLU A 33 -22.33 9.03 4.40
N PRO A 34 -23.47 8.38 4.66
CA PRO A 34 -23.80 7.09 4.04
C PRO A 34 -23.66 7.16 2.52
N VAL A 35 -22.88 6.24 1.96
CA VAL A 35 -22.66 6.11 0.52
C VAL A 35 -23.20 4.79 0.01
N THR A 36 -23.44 4.70 -1.30
CA THR A 36 -23.79 3.43 -1.93
C THR A 36 -22.64 2.43 -1.81
N VAL A 37 -22.96 1.13 -1.82
CA VAL A 37 -21.95 0.06 -1.74
C VAL A 37 -20.87 0.18 -2.82
N TYR A 38 -21.21 0.65 -4.03
CA TYR A 38 -20.24 0.83 -5.12
C TYR A 38 -19.32 2.02 -4.88
N LYS A 39 -19.84 3.13 -4.36
CA LYS A 39 -19.01 4.28 -4.00
C LYS A 39 -18.07 3.92 -2.85
N PHE A 40 -18.54 3.13 -1.89
CA PHE A 40 -17.69 2.58 -0.83
C PHE A 40 -16.63 1.60 -1.36
N LEU A 41 -16.97 0.75 -2.33
CA LEU A 41 -16.00 -0.12 -3.00
C LEU A 41 -14.88 0.70 -3.66
N PHE A 42 -15.23 1.74 -4.43
CA PHE A 42 -14.21 2.59 -5.08
C PHE A 42 -13.33 3.31 -4.05
N ALA A 43 -13.91 3.87 -2.99
CA ALA A 43 -13.14 4.47 -1.91
C ALA A 43 -12.20 3.44 -1.24
N SER A 44 -12.66 2.20 -1.05
CA SER A 44 -11.85 1.12 -0.49
C SER A 44 -10.68 0.74 -1.39
N LEU A 45 -10.90 0.67 -2.71
CA LEU A 45 -9.82 0.45 -3.69
C LEU A 45 -8.80 1.59 -3.69
N GLU A 46 -9.25 2.83 -3.54
CA GLU A 46 -8.38 4.00 -3.41
C GLU A 46 -7.53 3.96 -2.12
N LEU A 47 -8.14 3.60 -0.98
CA LEU A 47 -7.43 3.42 0.29
C LEU A 47 -6.36 2.32 0.18
N VAL A 48 -6.68 1.22 -0.50
CA VAL A 48 -5.71 0.16 -0.82
C VAL A 48 -4.55 0.74 -1.63
N CYS A 49 -4.82 1.43 -2.75
CA CYS A 49 -3.77 2.02 -3.58
C CYS A 49 -2.87 3.00 -2.81
N ASN A 50 -3.47 3.87 -1.98
CA ASN A 50 -2.75 4.83 -1.17
C ASN A 50 -1.87 4.19 -0.10
N SER A 51 -2.21 2.98 0.37
CA SER A 51 -1.39 2.29 1.35
C SER A 51 -0.20 1.51 0.79
N TYR A 52 -0.13 1.30 -0.53
CA TYR A 52 1.07 0.74 -1.18
C TYR A 52 2.12 1.80 -1.53
N TYR A 53 1.76 3.10 -1.53
CA TYR A 53 2.72 4.19 -1.77
C TYR A 53 3.94 4.16 -0.84
N PRO A 54 3.79 4.02 0.50
CA PRO A 54 4.94 3.96 1.41
C PRO A 54 5.85 2.76 1.15
N VAL A 55 5.30 1.64 0.67
CA VAL A 55 6.09 0.44 0.32
C VAL A 55 6.85 0.68 -0.99
N ILE A 56 6.25 1.35 -1.97
CA ILE A 56 6.92 1.74 -3.21
C ILE A 56 8.02 2.76 -2.94
N GLU A 57 7.78 3.78 -2.11
CA GLU A 57 8.81 4.75 -1.70
C GLU A 57 9.99 4.07 -1.00
N GLN A 58 9.73 3.20 -0.02
CA GLN A 58 10.79 2.44 0.66
C GLN A 58 11.59 1.57 -0.32
N MET A 59 10.94 1.04 -1.37
CA MET A 59 11.61 0.26 -2.41
C MET A 59 12.56 1.12 -3.25
N ASP A 60 12.17 2.36 -3.57
CA ASP A 60 13.02 3.31 -4.28
C ASP A 60 14.19 3.80 -3.41
N GLU A 61 13.96 4.12 -2.14
CA GLU A 61 15.04 4.46 -1.19
C GLU A 61 16.04 3.31 -1.01
N THR A 62 15.55 2.07 -0.98
CA THR A 62 16.40 0.88 -0.90
C THR A 62 17.25 0.72 -2.17
N LYS A 63 16.66 0.97 -3.36
CA LYS A 63 17.38 0.94 -4.64
C LYS A 63 18.52 1.95 -4.67
N ASP A 64 18.27 3.17 -4.18
CA ASP A 64 19.27 4.23 -4.15
C ASP A 64 20.40 3.94 -3.15
N ASN A 65 20.07 3.40 -1.97
CA ASN A 65 21.07 2.94 -1.01
C ASN A 65 21.95 1.81 -1.56
N ILE A 66 21.36 0.82 -2.24
CA ILE A 66 22.11 -0.26 -2.89
C ILE A 66 23.04 0.30 -3.98
N ASN A 67 22.55 1.20 -4.82
CA ASN A 67 23.38 1.85 -5.84
C ASN A 67 24.55 2.62 -5.24
N HIS A 68 24.32 3.35 -4.14
CA HIS A 68 25.37 4.09 -3.45
C HIS A 68 26.42 3.16 -2.84
N LEU A 69 26.01 2.08 -2.18
CA LEU A 69 26.92 1.04 -1.66
C LEU A 69 27.74 0.38 -2.78
N LEU A 70 27.11 0.04 -3.90
CA LEU A 70 27.82 -0.50 -5.06
C LEU A 70 28.86 0.49 -5.60
N HIS A 71 28.52 1.77 -5.75
CA HIS A 71 29.47 2.80 -6.17
C HIS A 71 30.65 2.94 -5.20
N GLN A 72 30.40 2.95 -3.89
CA GLN A 72 31.46 3.05 -2.88
C GLN A 72 32.42 1.84 -2.93
N THR A 73 31.87 0.64 -3.08
CA THR A 73 32.65 -0.60 -3.12
C THR A 73 33.47 -0.69 -4.40
N THR A 74 32.92 -0.25 -5.53
CA THR A 74 33.60 -0.27 -6.84
C THR A 74 34.69 0.80 -6.91
N THR A 75 34.44 2.01 -6.38
CA THR A 75 35.42 3.10 -6.37
C THR A 75 36.59 2.78 -5.44
N LYS A 76 36.35 2.21 -4.26
CA LYS A 76 37.43 1.73 -3.37
C LYS A 76 38.27 0.63 -4.02
N LYS A 77 37.66 -0.28 -4.77
CA LYS A 77 38.38 -1.37 -5.46
C LYS A 77 39.26 -0.86 -6.61
N ILE A 78 38.87 0.23 -7.26
CA ILE A 78 39.66 0.90 -8.32
C ILE A 78 40.83 1.70 -7.72
N SER A 79 40.68 2.28 -6.52
CA SER A 79 41.76 3.03 -5.85
C SER A 79 42.81 2.15 -5.14
N LEU A 80 42.59 0.84 -5.08
CA LEU A 80 43.50 -0.16 -4.49
C LEU A 80 44.24 -1.02 -5.55
N LEU A 81 44.04 -0.71 -6.83
CA LEU A 81 44.76 -1.24 -7.99
C LEU A 81 45.66 -0.15 -8.57
#